data_AF-A0A0N4TA93-F1
#
_entry.id   AF-A0A0N4TA93-F1
#
_cell.length_a   1.000
_cell.length_b   1.000
_cell.length_c   1.000
_cell.angle_alpha   90.00
_cell.angle_beta   90.00
_cell.angle_gamma   90.00
#
_symmetry.space_group_name_H-M   'P 1'
#
loop_
_entity.id
_entity.type
_entity.pdbx_description
1 polymer ?
#
loop_
_entity_poly.entity_id
_entity_poly.type
_entity_poly.pdbx_seq_one_letter_code
_entity_poly.pdbx_strand_id
1 'polypeptide(L)'
;MGHVLDGTDGKQARRIGVSGPTGELFDHGLDSWSTVPLTLTVFSIFGQGEFSLSPVRLLLVLISVQVVFIVSHWEKYNTGILFLPWNYDLSQYGLAIFYLFVFFKGDDYFKFYVFADFTTALCLEFGFYVCCYISLVVSARNIYLSYFVDHTGKQDNFYEICLPLFPSLILFSISVFWALYSPGNIVERDPRLYLYTMGTVFSNIACKLIIAQMCNTRAELFNLCLAMYSIVAVTSLSGFLSAY
;
A
#
# COMPACT_ATOMS: atom_id res chain seq x y z
N MET A 1 10.20 -16.30 -2.73
CA MET A 1 11.55 -16.26 -2.12
C MET A 1 12.05 -14.84 -1.90
N GLY A 2 11.99 -13.94 -2.89
CA GLY A 2 12.43 -12.53 -2.74
C GLY A 2 11.89 -11.82 -1.48
N HIS A 3 10.57 -11.83 -1.26
CA HIS A 3 9.94 -11.19 -0.09
C HIS A 3 10.34 -11.75 1.28
N VAL A 4 10.78 -13.02 1.34
CA VAL A 4 11.27 -13.60 2.61
C VAL A 4 12.72 -13.20 2.86
N LEU A 5 13.51 -13.05 1.80
CA LEU A 5 14.90 -12.57 1.88
C LEU A 5 14.95 -11.09 2.23
N ASP A 6 13.96 -10.32 1.80
CA ASP A 6 13.79 -8.90 2.12
C ASP A 6 13.82 -8.69 3.64
N GLY A 7 12.94 -9.36 4.40
CA GLY A 7 12.92 -9.27 5.88
C GLY A 7 14.16 -9.80 6.63
N THR A 8 15.20 -10.26 5.92
CA THR A 8 16.47 -10.68 6.53
C THR A 8 17.54 -9.59 6.54
N ASP A 9 17.43 -8.58 5.70
CA ASP A 9 18.46 -7.57 5.49
C ASP A 9 18.68 -6.70 6.74
N GLY A 10 17.62 -6.22 7.39
CA GLY A 10 17.68 -5.42 8.62
C GLY A 10 18.16 -6.24 9.81
N LYS A 11 17.78 -7.53 9.88
CA LYS A 11 18.27 -8.47 10.90
C LYS A 11 19.78 -8.68 10.74
N GLN A 12 20.24 -8.88 9.51
CA GLN A 12 21.67 -9.07 9.22
C GLN A 12 22.47 -7.78 9.41
N ALA A 13 21.95 -6.63 8.99
CA ALA A 13 22.60 -5.32 9.15
C ALA A 13 22.84 -4.98 10.62
N ARG A 14 21.84 -5.25 11.49
CA ARG A 14 22.00 -5.11 12.95
C ARG A 14 23.06 -6.06 13.51
N ARG A 15 23.11 -7.31 13.01
CA ARG A 15 24.07 -8.32 13.46
C ARG A 15 25.52 -7.93 13.16
N ILE A 16 25.78 -7.31 12.02
CA ILE A 16 27.14 -6.93 11.60
C ILE A 16 27.45 -5.43 11.86
N GLY A 17 26.54 -4.69 12.48
CA GLY A 17 26.75 -3.30 12.88
C GLY A 17 26.77 -2.29 11.74
N VAL A 18 26.12 -2.59 10.61
CA VAL A 18 26.08 -1.72 9.41
C VAL A 18 24.69 -1.14 9.12
N SER A 19 23.79 -1.15 10.12
CA SER A 19 22.50 -0.47 10.01
C SER A 19 22.71 1.02 9.75
N GLY A 20 22.03 1.56 8.74
CA GLY A 20 22.11 2.98 8.42
C GLY A 20 20.93 3.45 7.59
N PRO A 21 20.78 4.78 7.45
CA PRO A 21 19.64 5.37 6.76
C PRO A 21 19.49 4.86 5.32
N THR A 22 20.56 4.81 4.54
CA THR A 22 20.43 4.36 3.15
C THR A 22 19.87 2.94 3.01
N GLY A 23 20.19 2.04 3.95
CA GLY A 23 19.65 0.68 3.98
C GLY A 23 18.15 0.68 4.28
N GLU A 24 17.72 1.44 5.29
CA GLU A 24 16.30 1.56 5.65
C GLU A 24 15.46 2.22 4.54
N LEU A 25 16.02 3.19 3.81
CA LEU A 25 15.35 3.77 2.63
C LEU A 25 15.20 2.74 1.51
N PHE A 26 16.21 1.90 1.30
CA PHE A 26 16.18 0.90 0.23
C PHE A 26 15.18 -0.21 0.55
N ASP A 27 15.22 -0.76 1.75
CA ASP A 27 14.29 -1.78 2.28
C ASP A 27 12.83 -1.29 2.18
N HIS A 28 12.48 -0.23 2.93
CA HIS A 28 11.11 0.26 2.96
C HIS A 28 10.66 0.91 1.63
N GLY A 29 11.59 1.48 0.86
CA GLY A 29 11.30 2.00 -0.46
C GLY A 29 10.89 0.91 -1.44
N LEU A 30 11.62 -0.21 -1.45
CA LEU A 30 11.27 -1.39 -2.27
C LEU A 30 10.00 -2.07 -1.76
N ASP A 31 9.80 -2.18 -0.45
CA ASP A 31 8.55 -2.68 0.14
C ASP A 31 7.34 -1.88 -0.36
N SER A 32 7.45 -0.53 -0.35
CA SER A 32 6.36 0.35 -0.79
C SER A 32 5.97 0.11 -2.24
N TRP A 33 6.94 -0.13 -3.13
CA TRP A 33 6.68 -0.42 -4.54
C TRP A 33 6.18 -1.84 -4.76
N SER A 34 6.72 -2.80 -4.00
CA SER A 34 6.36 -4.22 -4.06
C SER A 34 4.91 -4.50 -3.66
N THR A 35 4.25 -3.57 -2.96
CA THR A 35 2.80 -3.61 -2.70
C THR A 35 1.98 -3.86 -3.98
N VAL A 36 2.42 -3.33 -5.13
CA VAL A 36 1.73 -3.51 -6.42
C VAL A 36 1.84 -4.93 -6.94
N PRO A 37 3.04 -5.44 -7.33
CA PRO A 37 3.14 -6.80 -7.88
C PRO A 37 2.64 -7.84 -6.88
N LEU A 38 2.83 -7.66 -5.57
CA LEU A 38 2.30 -8.59 -4.58
C LEU A 38 0.78 -8.67 -4.62
N THR A 39 0.10 -7.53 -4.55
CA THR A 39 -1.37 -7.51 -4.56
C THR A 39 -1.89 -8.08 -5.87
N LEU A 40 -1.32 -7.67 -7.01
CA LEU A 40 -1.76 -8.16 -8.32
C LEU A 40 -1.55 -9.67 -8.47
N THR A 41 -0.44 -10.22 -8.00
CA THR A 41 -0.15 -11.65 -8.14
C THR A 41 -1.05 -12.51 -7.25
N VAL A 42 -1.35 -12.08 -6.03
CA VAL A 42 -2.33 -12.76 -5.16
C VAL A 42 -3.69 -12.90 -5.84
N PHE A 43 -4.18 -11.84 -6.51
CA PHE A 43 -5.49 -11.89 -7.18
C PHE A 43 -5.44 -12.45 -8.60
N SER A 44 -4.26 -12.52 -9.23
CA SER A 44 -4.11 -13.08 -10.57
C SER A 44 -4.49 -14.56 -10.68
N ILE A 45 -4.43 -15.30 -9.57
CA ILE A 45 -4.82 -16.73 -9.53
C ILE A 45 -6.31 -16.95 -9.84
N PHE A 46 -7.14 -15.92 -9.64
CA PHE A 46 -8.57 -16.01 -9.95
C PHE A 46 -8.87 -15.76 -11.43
N GLY A 47 -7.86 -15.35 -12.22
CA GLY A 47 -7.98 -15.09 -13.65
C GLY A 47 -8.95 -13.94 -13.99
N GLN A 48 -9.58 -14.04 -15.16
CA GLN A 48 -10.72 -13.20 -15.54
C GLN A 48 -11.95 -14.09 -15.63
N GLY A 49 -13.01 -13.75 -14.91
CA GLY A 49 -14.25 -14.52 -14.90
C GLY A 49 -15.00 -14.42 -13.58
N GLU A 50 -15.89 -15.38 -13.35
CA GLU A 50 -16.82 -15.41 -12.22
C GLU A 50 -16.16 -15.34 -10.84
N PHE A 51 -14.97 -15.94 -10.68
CA PHE A 51 -14.23 -15.94 -9.41
C PHE A 51 -13.30 -14.73 -9.23
N SER A 52 -13.16 -13.88 -10.25
CA SER A 52 -12.24 -12.74 -10.23
C SER A 52 -12.86 -11.49 -9.59
N LEU A 53 -12.01 -10.61 -9.06
CA LEU A 53 -12.46 -9.26 -8.67
C LEU A 53 -12.50 -8.35 -9.90
N SER A 54 -13.45 -7.42 -9.92
CA SER A 54 -13.42 -6.36 -10.92
C SER A 54 -12.16 -5.49 -10.73
N PRO A 55 -11.61 -4.91 -11.80
CA PRO A 55 -10.46 -4.02 -11.72
C PRO A 55 -10.58 -2.88 -10.69
N VAL A 56 -11.77 -2.31 -10.52
CA VAL A 56 -12.03 -1.28 -9.50
C VAL A 56 -11.92 -1.85 -8.09
N ARG A 57 -12.38 -3.08 -7.83
CA ARG A 57 -12.21 -3.72 -6.51
C ARG A 57 -10.75 -4.06 -6.25
N LEU A 58 -10.03 -4.51 -7.28
CA LEU A 58 -8.59 -4.75 -7.17
C LEU A 58 -7.82 -3.45 -6.84
N LEU A 59 -8.25 -2.31 -7.39
CA LEU A 59 -7.74 -0.99 -7.00
C LEU A 59 -7.98 -0.70 -5.51
N LEU A 60 -9.19 -0.96 -5.00
CA LEU A 60 -9.52 -0.73 -3.58
C LEU A 60 -8.72 -1.64 -2.66
N VAL A 61 -8.49 -2.90 -3.05
CA VAL A 61 -7.60 -3.81 -2.31
C VAL A 61 -6.18 -3.27 -2.30
N LEU A 62 -5.64 -2.83 -3.44
CA LEU A 62 -4.30 -2.23 -3.52
C LEU A 62 -4.19 -0.99 -2.62
N ILE A 63 -5.19 -0.10 -2.65
CA ILE A 63 -5.26 1.06 -1.76
C ILE A 63 -5.24 0.61 -0.29
N SER A 64 -5.97 -0.44 0.07
CA SER A 64 -5.98 -0.94 1.46
C SER A 64 -4.60 -1.41 1.93
N VAL A 65 -3.83 -2.08 1.06
CA VAL A 65 -2.45 -2.51 1.35
C VAL A 65 -1.53 -1.30 1.50
N GLN A 66 -1.66 -0.31 0.62
CA GLN A 66 -0.88 0.93 0.68
C GLN A 66 -1.25 1.82 1.88
N VAL A 67 -2.51 1.77 2.33
CA VAL A 67 -2.94 2.42 3.58
C VAL A 67 -2.24 1.78 4.78
N VAL A 68 -2.19 0.44 4.87
CA VAL A 68 -1.42 -0.24 5.93
C VAL A 68 0.04 0.25 5.95
N PHE A 69 0.65 0.35 4.76
CA PHE A 69 2.04 0.81 4.64
C PHE A 69 2.22 2.28 5.07
N ILE A 70 1.40 3.21 4.59
CA ILE A 70 1.58 4.64 4.92
C ILE A 70 1.22 4.94 6.38
N VAL A 71 0.31 4.17 6.97
CA VAL A 71 -0.12 4.33 8.36
C VAL A 71 0.99 3.97 9.35
N SER A 72 1.79 2.93 9.08
CA SER A 72 2.95 2.62 9.92
C SER A 72 4.01 3.73 9.88
N HIS A 73 4.20 4.34 8.70
CA HIS A 73 5.08 5.49 8.55
C HIS A 73 4.47 6.75 9.17
N TRP A 74 3.15 6.94 9.09
CA TRP A 74 2.46 8.02 9.79
C TRP A 74 2.65 7.91 11.32
N GLU A 75 2.57 6.70 11.88
CA GLU A 75 2.89 6.44 13.28
C GLU A 75 4.35 6.82 13.60
N LYS A 76 5.31 6.35 12.80
CA LYS A 76 6.73 6.70 12.98
C LYS A 76 7.01 8.20 12.90
N TYR A 77 6.35 8.92 11.99
CA TYR A 77 6.51 10.37 11.85
C TYR A 77 6.10 11.12 13.13
N ASN A 78 5.07 10.61 13.81
CA ASN A 78 4.48 11.22 14.98
C ASN A 78 5.12 10.79 16.31
N THR A 79 5.57 9.54 16.40
CA THR A 79 6.11 8.94 17.63
C THR A 79 7.64 8.82 17.63
N GLY A 80 8.27 8.85 16.44
CA GLY A 80 9.69 8.56 16.25
C GLY A 80 10.03 7.07 16.25
N ILE A 81 9.06 6.19 16.50
CA ILE A 81 9.27 4.74 16.59
C ILE A 81 8.49 4.07 15.46
N LEU A 82 9.18 3.26 14.67
CA LEU A 82 8.51 2.39 13.69
C LEU A 82 8.12 1.09 14.39
N PHE A 83 6.86 0.98 14.78
CA PHE A 83 6.34 -0.26 15.32
C PHE A 83 5.96 -1.19 14.16
N LEU A 84 6.87 -2.10 13.81
CA LEU A 84 6.57 -3.25 12.95
C LEU A 84 6.12 -4.41 13.85
N PRO A 85 4.83 -4.76 13.88
CA PRO A 85 4.40 -5.86 14.70
C PRO A 85 4.85 -7.18 14.05
N TRP A 86 5.03 -8.21 14.88
CA TRP A 86 5.40 -9.56 14.46
C TRP A 86 4.48 -10.17 13.38
N ASN A 87 3.26 -9.64 13.23
CA ASN A 87 2.32 -10.03 12.19
C ASN A 87 2.83 -9.69 10.78
N TYR A 88 3.74 -8.73 10.63
CA TYR A 88 4.38 -8.41 9.36
C TYR A 88 5.22 -9.60 8.88
N ASP A 89 6.14 -10.10 9.72
CA ASP A 89 6.93 -11.30 9.43
C ASP A 89 6.01 -12.50 9.14
N LEU A 90 4.96 -12.70 9.94
CA LEU A 90 3.98 -13.77 9.73
C LEU A 90 3.28 -13.66 8.36
N SER A 91 2.96 -12.45 7.93
CA SER A 91 2.33 -12.20 6.62
C SER A 91 3.25 -12.57 5.45
N GLN A 92 4.56 -12.32 5.59
CA GLN A 92 5.56 -12.69 4.58
C GLN A 92 5.70 -14.21 4.45
N TYR A 93 5.75 -14.93 5.58
CA TYR A 93 5.74 -16.40 5.57
C TYR A 93 4.42 -16.95 5.01
N GLY A 94 3.29 -16.36 5.42
CA GLY A 94 1.97 -16.73 4.91
C GLY A 94 1.86 -16.58 3.40
N LEU A 95 2.36 -15.47 2.86
CA LEU A 95 2.39 -15.21 1.42
C LEU A 95 3.31 -16.20 0.66
N ALA A 96 4.47 -16.53 1.25
CA ALA A 96 5.35 -17.55 0.67
C ALA A 96 4.69 -18.93 0.64
N ILE A 97 4.02 -19.33 1.73
CA ILE A 97 3.27 -20.59 1.81
C ILE A 97 2.12 -20.59 0.80
N PHE A 98 1.40 -19.48 0.68
CA PHE A 98 0.33 -19.31 -0.30
C PHE A 98 0.84 -19.55 -1.73
N TYR A 99 1.96 -18.91 -2.13
CA TYR A 99 2.53 -19.12 -3.46
C TYR A 99 3.04 -20.54 -3.68
N LEU A 100 3.67 -21.16 -2.68
CA LEU A 100 4.08 -22.57 -2.77
C LEU A 100 2.88 -23.49 -2.93
N PHE A 101 1.79 -23.22 -2.21
CA PHE A 101 0.58 -24.01 -2.28
C PHE A 101 -0.07 -23.89 -3.67
N VAL A 102 -0.19 -22.68 -4.22
CA VAL A 102 -0.66 -22.44 -5.59
C VAL A 102 0.23 -23.17 -6.60
N PHE A 103 1.56 -23.13 -6.43
CA PHE A 103 2.50 -23.82 -7.32
C PHE A 103 2.26 -25.33 -7.39
N PHE A 104 2.00 -26.00 -6.25
CA PHE A 104 1.80 -27.45 -6.22
C PHE A 104 0.37 -27.89 -6.58
N LYS A 105 -0.65 -27.10 -6.24
CA LYS A 105 -2.06 -27.47 -6.42
C LYS A 105 -2.70 -26.92 -7.69
N GLY A 106 -2.13 -25.86 -8.26
CA GLY A 106 -2.75 -25.07 -9.31
C GLY A 106 -3.69 -24.00 -8.74
N ASP A 107 -3.99 -23.00 -9.57
CA ASP A 107 -4.84 -21.86 -9.24
C ASP A 107 -6.33 -22.24 -9.13
N ASP A 108 -6.77 -23.25 -9.88
CA ASP A 108 -8.16 -23.76 -9.85
C ASP A 108 -8.60 -24.21 -8.45
N TYR A 109 -7.66 -24.62 -7.59
CA TYR A 109 -7.98 -25.01 -6.21
C TYR A 109 -8.63 -23.87 -5.40
N PHE A 110 -8.31 -22.61 -5.71
CA PHE A 110 -8.87 -21.46 -5.01
C PHE A 110 -10.18 -20.95 -5.62
N LYS A 111 -10.60 -21.46 -6.78
CA LYS A 111 -11.80 -21.02 -7.50
C LYS A 111 -13.02 -21.80 -7.05
N PHE A 112 -13.60 -21.38 -5.92
CA PHE A 112 -14.82 -21.96 -5.38
C PHE A 112 -15.64 -20.93 -4.59
N TYR A 113 -16.88 -21.31 -4.28
CA TYR A 113 -17.78 -20.58 -3.40
C TYR A 113 -17.60 -21.05 -1.96
N VAL A 114 -17.28 -20.13 -1.07
CA VAL A 114 -17.18 -20.38 0.37
C VAL A 114 -18.58 -20.52 0.97
N PHE A 115 -19.49 -19.60 0.63
CA PHE A 115 -20.86 -19.59 1.12
C PHE A 115 -21.78 -18.81 0.16
N ALA A 116 -22.84 -19.46 -0.35
CA ALA A 116 -23.73 -18.86 -1.36
C ALA A 116 -22.92 -18.21 -2.50
N ASP A 117 -23.15 -16.92 -2.80
CA ASP A 117 -22.43 -16.18 -3.85
C ASP A 117 -21.04 -15.66 -3.42
N PHE A 118 -20.56 -16.06 -2.24
CA PHE A 118 -19.30 -15.57 -1.67
C PHE A 118 -18.11 -16.40 -2.17
N THR A 119 -17.38 -15.88 -3.16
CA THR A 119 -16.17 -16.53 -3.70
C THR A 119 -14.97 -16.39 -2.78
N THR A 120 -13.96 -17.25 -2.96
CA THR A 120 -12.68 -17.15 -2.24
C THR A 120 -11.97 -15.82 -2.45
N ALA A 121 -12.07 -15.20 -3.63
CA ALA A 121 -11.50 -13.88 -3.90
C ALA A 121 -12.14 -12.79 -3.03
N LEU A 122 -13.46 -12.86 -2.81
CA LEU A 122 -14.16 -11.98 -1.86
C LEU A 122 -13.65 -12.19 -0.45
N CYS A 123 -13.49 -13.45 -0.01
CA CYS A 123 -12.95 -13.73 1.31
C CYS A 123 -11.56 -13.10 1.52
N LEU A 124 -10.69 -13.17 0.52
CA LEU A 124 -9.37 -12.53 0.57
C LEU A 124 -9.49 -11.00 0.61
N GLU A 125 -10.32 -10.39 -0.24
CA GLU A 125 -10.59 -8.95 -0.24
C GLU A 125 -11.03 -8.45 1.15
N PHE A 126 -12.01 -9.12 1.76
CA PHE A 126 -12.45 -8.79 3.12
C PHE A 126 -11.31 -8.92 4.13
N GLY A 127 -10.46 -9.95 4.00
CA GLY A 127 -9.26 -10.10 4.83
C GLY A 127 -8.32 -8.90 4.73
N PHE A 128 -8.04 -8.40 3.53
CA PHE A 128 -7.23 -7.19 3.32
C PHE A 128 -7.85 -5.95 3.99
N TYR A 129 -9.17 -5.75 3.86
CA TYR A 129 -9.85 -4.62 4.50
C TYR A 129 -9.84 -4.70 6.03
N VAL A 130 -10.01 -5.90 6.60
CA VAL A 130 -9.90 -6.12 8.04
C VAL A 130 -8.50 -5.79 8.54
N CYS A 131 -7.45 -6.26 7.84
CA CYS A 131 -6.07 -5.92 8.17
C CYS A 131 -5.81 -4.40 8.11
N CYS A 132 -6.33 -3.73 7.08
CA CYS A 132 -6.26 -2.28 6.95
C CYS A 132 -6.92 -1.56 8.12
N TYR A 133 -8.14 -1.96 8.49
CA TYR A 133 -8.87 -1.38 9.61
C TYR A 133 -8.11 -1.57 10.94
N ILE A 134 -7.61 -2.77 11.21
CA ILE A 134 -6.83 -3.05 12.42
C ILE A 134 -5.57 -2.18 12.47
N SER A 135 -4.84 -2.05 11.35
CA SER A 135 -3.65 -1.21 11.27
C SER A 135 -3.95 0.25 11.59
N LEU A 136 -5.03 0.81 11.03
CA LEU A 136 -5.46 2.18 11.31
C LEU A 136 -5.78 2.39 12.79
N VAL A 137 -6.54 1.49 13.40
CA VAL A 137 -6.93 1.58 14.82
C VAL A 137 -5.71 1.49 15.73
N VAL A 138 -4.80 0.54 15.46
CA VAL A 138 -3.58 0.35 16.27
C VAL A 138 -2.68 1.58 16.18
N SER A 139 -2.39 2.08 14.98
CA SER A 139 -1.52 3.25 14.82
C SER A 139 -2.15 4.52 15.37
N ALA A 140 -3.45 4.73 15.21
CA ALA A 140 -4.15 5.86 15.83
C ALA A 140 -4.07 5.79 17.37
N ARG A 141 -4.24 4.60 17.96
CA ARG A 141 -4.08 4.39 19.39
C ARG A 141 -2.65 4.67 19.85
N ASN A 142 -1.63 4.21 19.12
CA ASN A 142 -0.23 4.43 19.47
C ASN A 142 0.16 5.91 19.41
N ILE A 143 -0.32 6.63 18.39
CA ILE A 143 -0.17 8.09 18.31
C ILE A 143 -0.87 8.75 19.51
N TYR A 144 -2.11 8.36 19.83
CA TYR A 144 -2.82 8.90 20.98
C TYR A 144 -2.03 8.71 22.29
N LEU A 145 -1.52 7.51 22.54
CA LEU A 145 -0.71 7.23 23.73
C LEU A 145 0.55 8.09 23.77
N SER A 146 1.27 8.19 22.65
CA SER A 146 2.48 9.02 22.55
C SER A 146 2.22 10.50 22.88
N TYR A 147 1.08 11.05 22.45
CA TYR A 147 0.76 12.46 22.69
C TYR A 147 0.19 12.75 24.08
N PHE A 148 -0.78 11.93 24.50
CA PHE A 148 -1.62 12.25 25.67
C PHE A 148 -1.23 11.51 26.95
N VAL A 149 -0.51 10.40 26.84
CA VAL A 149 -0.11 9.59 28.00
C VAL A 149 1.38 9.70 28.25
N ASP A 150 2.18 9.42 27.22
CA ASP A 150 3.65 9.37 27.36
C ASP A 150 4.31 10.75 27.15
N HIS A 151 3.58 11.69 26.54
CA HIS A 151 4.06 13.03 26.20
C HIS A 151 5.37 13.04 25.38
N THR A 152 5.52 12.05 24.49
CA THR A 152 6.65 11.86 23.57
C THR A 152 6.35 12.23 22.11
N GLY A 153 5.15 12.76 21.83
CA GLY A 153 4.75 13.16 20.47
C GLY A 153 5.67 14.23 19.86
N LYS A 154 6.01 14.07 18.57
CA LYS A 154 7.03 14.90 17.90
C LYS A 154 6.50 16.18 17.24
N GLN A 155 5.22 16.24 16.90
CA GLN A 155 4.63 17.34 16.12
C GLN A 155 3.81 18.28 17.00
N ASP A 156 3.87 19.58 16.71
CA ASP A 156 3.29 20.63 17.57
C ASP A 156 1.77 20.80 17.44
N ASN A 157 1.20 20.43 16.29
CA ASN A 157 -0.22 20.66 16.01
C ASN A 157 -0.84 19.54 15.18
N PHE A 158 -2.18 19.48 15.17
CA PHE A 158 -2.93 18.44 14.47
C PHE A 158 -2.70 18.42 12.96
N TYR A 159 -2.43 19.58 12.34
CA TYR A 159 -2.12 19.65 10.92
C TYR A 159 -0.80 18.97 10.59
N GLU A 160 0.25 19.22 11.38
CA GLU A 160 1.55 18.55 11.24
C GLU A 160 1.44 17.05 11.54
N ILE A 161 0.58 16.65 12.48
CA ILE A 161 0.29 15.23 12.73
C ILE A 161 -0.26 14.55 11.48
N CYS A 162 -1.20 15.19 10.79
CA CYS A 162 -1.86 14.64 9.60
C CYS A 162 -1.09 14.88 8.29
N LEU A 163 -0.05 15.72 8.31
CA LEU A 163 0.68 16.17 7.13
C LEU A 163 1.13 15.02 6.20
N PRO A 164 1.68 13.90 6.71
CA PRO A 164 2.11 12.77 5.87
C PRO A 164 0.97 12.09 5.09
N LEU A 165 -0.28 12.21 5.54
CA LEU A 165 -1.41 11.52 4.95
C LEU A 165 -1.97 12.24 3.73
N PHE A 166 -1.84 13.57 3.65
CA PHE A 166 -2.48 14.35 2.60
C PHE A 166 -2.10 13.92 1.18
N PRO A 167 -0.81 13.73 0.82
CA PRO A 167 -0.44 13.34 -0.54
C PRO A 167 -1.03 11.99 -0.94
N SER A 168 -1.01 11.01 -0.03
CA SER A 168 -1.58 9.67 -0.27
C SER A 168 -3.10 9.70 -0.37
N LEU A 169 -3.79 10.46 0.50
CA LEU A 169 -5.24 10.63 0.43
C LEU A 169 -5.69 11.30 -0.86
N ILE A 170 -4.95 12.31 -1.34
CA ILE A 170 -5.19 12.95 -2.64
C ILE A 170 -5.00 11.93 -3.76
N LEU A 171 -3.90 11.17 -3.75
CA LEU A 171 -3.66 10.12 -4.74
C LEU A 171 -4.82 9.12 -4.80
N PHE A 172 -5.19 8.53 -3.65
CA PHE A 172 -6.25 7.52 -3.59
C PHE A 172 -7.60 8.08 -4.05
N SER A 173 -7.94 9.31 -3.65
CA SER A 173 -9.19 9.95 -4.05
C SER A 173 -9.24 10.18 -5.55
N ILE A 174 -8.15 10.70 -6.14
CA ILE A 174 -8.05 10.93 -7.59
C ILE A 174 -8.09 9.60 -8.33
N SER A 175 -7.40 8.56 -7.84
CA SER A 175 -7.43 7.25 -8.47
C SER A 175 -8.82 6.64 -8.48
N VAL A 176 -9.53 6.62 -7.34
CA VAL A 176 -10.90 6.10 -7.28
C VAL A 176 -11.83 6.92 -8.19
N PHE A 177 -11.73 8.25 -8.17
CA PHE A 177 -12.53 9.11 -9.03
C PHE A 177 -12.24 8.86 -10.52
N TRP A 178 -10.96 8.74 -10.89
CA TRP A 178 -10.54 8.46 -12.25
C TRP A 178 -11.00 7.07 -12.71
N ALA A 179 -10.96 6.07 -11.83
CA ALA A 179 -11.42 4.72 -12.12
C ALA A 179 -12.92 4.64 -12.39
N LEU A 180 -13.74 5.39 -11.64
CA LEU A 180 -15.19 5.33 -11.72
C LEU A 180 -15.78 6.18 -12.85
N TYR A 181 -15.14 7.31 -13.19
CA TYR A 181 -15.72 8.31 -14.09
C TYR A 181 -14.96 8.51 -15.40
N SER A 182 -13.87 7.77 -15.65
CA SER A 182 -13.13 7.89 -16.91
C SER A 182 -14.01 7.48 -18.10
N PRO A 183 -14.24 8.38 -19.09
CA PRO A 183 -15.00 8.03 -20.30
C PRO A 183 -14.39 6.88 -21.10
N GLY A 184 -13.07 6.71 -21.02
CA GLY A 184 -12.33 5.66 -21.72
C GLY A 184 -12.27 4.32 -20.98
N ASN A 185 -12.90 4.19 -19.81
CA ASN A 185 -12.85 2.99 -18.95
C ASN A 185 -11.42 2.42 -18.82
N ILE A 186 -10.43 3.29 -18.57
CA ILE A 186 -9.00 2.95 -18.58
C ILE A 186 -8.67 1.77 -17.65
N VAL A 187 -9.36 1.71 -16.51
CA VAL A 187 -9.17 0.65 -15.51
C VAL A 187 -9.63 -0.72 -16.02
N GLU A 188 -10.64 -0.78 -16.89
CA GLU A 188 -11.06 -2.03 -17.55
C GLU A 188 -10.19 -2.35 -18.77
N ARG A 189 -9.76 -1.32 -19.51
CA ARG A 189 -8.96 -1.48 -20.73
C ARG A 189 -7.53 -1.98 -20.43
N ASP A 190 -6.83 -1.31 -19.51
CA ASP A 190 -5.44 -1.59 -19.18
C ASP A 190 -5.21 -1.55 -17.64
N PRO A 191 -5.85 -2.48 -16.86
CA PRO A 191 -5.83 -2.46 -15.40
C PRO A 191 -4.42 -2.49 -14.82
N ARG A 192 -3.52 -3.29 -15.40
CA ARG A 192 -2.15 -3.44 -14.89
C ARG A 192 -1.39 -2.13 -14.99
N LEU A 193 -1.39 -1.50 -16.17
CA LEU A 193 -0.68 -0.23 -16.38
C LEU A 193 -1.20 0.84 -15.44
N TYR A 194 -2.52 0.92 -15.27
CA TYR A 194 -3.16 1.83 -14.34
C TYR A 194 -2.68 1.61 -12.88
N LEU A 195 -2.73 0.37 -12.39
CA LEU A 195 -2.36 0.00 -11.02
C LEU A 195 -0.86 0.19 -10.76
N TYR A 196 0.00 -0.16 -11.71
CA TYR A 196 1.45 0.12 -11.63
C TYR A 196 1.75 1.61 -11.61
N THR A 197 1.05 2.41 -12.41
CA THR A 197 1.25 3.87 -12.44
C THR A 197 0.86 4.48 -11.10
N MET A 198 -0.34 4.16 -10.60
CA MET A 198 -0.82 4.64 -9.29
C MET A 198 0.13 4.22 -8.17
N GLY A 199 0.50 2.94 -8.11
CA GLY A 199 1.37 2.45 -7.04
C GLY A 199 2.82 2.94 -7.13
N THR A 200 3.32 3.30 -8.31
CA THR A 200 4.64 3.95 -8.45
C THR A 200 4.59 5.37 -7.90
N VAL A 201 3.51 6.12 -8.12
CA VAL A 201 3.32 7.45 -7.52
C VAL A 201 3.20 7.33 -6.00
N PHE A 202 2.46 6.33 -5.50
CA PHE A 202 2.39 6.04 -4.06
C PHE A 202 3.77 5.75 -3.48
N SER A 203 4.55 4.86 -4.10
CA SER A 203 5.91 4.54 -3.65
C SER A 203 6.81 5.77 -3.63
N ASN A 204 6.69 6.67 -4.61
CA ASN A 204 7.42 7.94 -4.59
C ASN A 204 7.04 8.83 -3.40
N ILE A 205 5.75 8.92 -3.06
CA ILE A 205 5.26 9.63 -1.86
C ILE A 205 5.83 8.98 -0.59
N ALA A 206 5.73 7.65 -0.49
CA ALA A 206 6.26 6.89 0.64
C ALA A 206 7.76 7.10 0.84
N CYS A 207 8.56 6.99 -0.22
CA CYS A 207 10.01 7.22 -0.18
C CYS A 207 10.35 8.63 0.32
N LYS A 208 9.62 9.67 -0.13
CA LYS A 208 9.83 11.03 0.38
C LYS A 208 9.54 11.15 1.88
N LEU A 209 8.48 10.50 2.36
CA LEU A 209 8.16 10.46 3.79
C LEU A 209 9.26 9.74 4.59
N ILE A 210 9.72 8.58 4.09
CA ILE A 210 10.81 7.81 4.68
C ILE A 210 12.06 8.69 4.80
N ILE A 211 12.48 9.36 3.71
CA ILE A 211 13.61 10.30 3.71
C ILE A 211 13.41 11.39 4.78
N ALA A 212 12.23 12.01 4.84
CA ALA A 212 11.95 13.06 5.81
C ALA A 212 12.12 12.57 7.25
N GLN A 213 11.64 11.37 7.57
CA GLN A 213 11.79 10.77 8.90
C GLN A 213 13.25 10.53 9.28
N MET A 214 14.06 10.10 8.32
CA MET A 214 15.45 9.72 8.54
C MET A 214 16.38 10.91 8.63
N CYS A 215 16.06 11.98 7.89
CA CYS A 215 16.71 13.28 8.01
C CYS A 215 16.15 14.12 9.16
N ASN A 216 15.11 13.64 9.85
CA ASN A 216 14.36 14.37 10.87
C ASN A 216 13.88 15.75 10.37
N THR A 217 13.41 15.78 9.13
CA THR A 217 12.83 16.95 8.47
C THR A 217 11.31 16.82 8.35
N ARG A 218 10.65 17.95 8.12
CA ARG A 218 9.20 18.01 7.91
C ARG A 218 8.80 17.28 6.63
N ALA A 219 7.66 16.57 6.66
CA ALA A 219 7.12 15.92 5.47
C ALA A 219 6.77 16.93 4.37
N GLU A 220 7.04 16.58 3.11
CA GLU A 220 6.71 17.42 1.97
C GLU A 220 5.26 17.19 1.52
N LEU A 221 4.47 18.27 1.44
CA LEU A 221 3.11 18.21 0.88
C LEU A 221 3.13 18.08 -0.65
N PHE A 222 4.05 18.79 -1.30
CA PHE A 222 4.14 18.81 -2.75
C PHE A 222 4.92 17.60 -3.28
N ASN A 223 4.29 16.85 -4.16
CA ASN A 223 4.91 15.74 -4.87
C ASN A 223 4.73 15.94 -6.38
N LEU A 224 5.84 16.02 -7.12
CA LEU A 224 5.83 16.23 -8.57
C LEU A 224 5.14 15.07 -9.31
N CYS A 225 5.41 13.82 -8.92
CA CYS A 225 4.77 12.65 -9.51
C CYS A 225 3.26 12.66 -9.29
N LEU A 226 2.80 13.07 -8.10
CA LEU A 226 1.38 13.24 -7.80
C LEU A 226 0.76 14.37 -8.65
N ALA A 227 1.46 15.50 -8.80
CA ALA A 227 0.98 16.60 -9.64
C ALA A 227 0.82 16.17 -11.11
N MET A 228 1.83 15.49 -11.66
CA MET A 228 1.75 14.92 -13.02
C MET A 228 0.60 13.92 -13.15
N TYR A 229 0.47 12.99 -12.19
CA TYR A 229 -0.63 12.02 -12.16
C TYR A 229 -2.00 12.70 -12.14
N SER A 230 -2.15 13.74 -11.32
CA SER A 230 -3.39 14.52 -11.20
C SER A 230 -3.74 15.23 -12.50
N ILE A 231 -2.76 15.83 -13.19
CA ILE A 231 -2.96 16.47 -14.49
C ILE A 231 -3.43 15.43 -15.52
N VAL A 232 -2.80 14.26 -15.57
CA VAL A 232 -3.19 13.17 -16.49
C VAL A 232 -4.60 12.66 -16.19
N ALA A 233 -4.93 12.46 -14.91
CA ALA A 233 -6.27 12.05 -14.50
C ALA A 233 -7.34 13.07 -14.92
N VAL A 234 -7.12 14.36 -14.64
CA VAL A 234 -8.06 15.44 -14.98
C VAL A 234 -8.23 15.59 -16.50
N THR A 235 -7.14 15.53 -17.26
CA THR A 235 -7.18 15.60 -18.74
C THR A 235 -7.85 14.38 -19.37
N SER A 236 -7.72 13.20 -18.76
CA SER A 236 -8.48 12.01 -19.16
C SER A 236 -9.97 12.14 -18.84
N LEU A 237 -10.30 12.65 -17.64
CA LEU A 237 -11.68 12.83 -17.18
C LEU A 237 -12.43 13.91 -17.95
N SER A 238 -11.74 14.93 -18.44
CA SER A 238 -12.37 15.99 -19.24
C SER A 238 -12.81 15.52 -20.64
N GLY A 239 -12.47 14.30 -21.05
CA GLY A 239 -12.73 13.80 -22.40
C GLY A 239 -11.91 14.52 -23.48
N PHE A 240 -10.97 15.39 -23.10
CA PHE A 240 -10.15 16.10 -24.09
C PHE A 240 -9.24 15.14 -24.88
N LEU A 241 -8.85 14.03 -24.26
CA LEU A 241 -8.04 12.97 -24.87
C LEU A 241 -8.87 11.84 -25.48
N SER A 242 -10.21 11.85 -25.37
CA SER A 242 -11.05 10.94 -26.15
C SER A 242 -11.15 11.45 -27.58
N ALA A 243 -10.05 11.30 -28.31
CA ALA A 243 -10.03 11.48 -29.76
C ALA A 243 -10.58 10.20 -30.40
N TYR A 244 -11.83 10.30 -30.88
CA TYR A 244 -12.57 9.38 -31.75
C TYR A 244 -12.96 8.01 -31.19
#